data_AF-A0A1S8B029-F1
#
_entry.id   AF-A0A1S8B029-F1
#
_cell.length_a   1.000
_cell.length_b   1.000
_cell.length_c   1.000
_cell.angle_alpha   90.00
_cell.angle_beta   90.00
_cell.angle_gamma   90.00
#
_symmetry.space_group_name_H-M   'P 1'
#
loop_
_entity.id
_entity.type
_entity.pdbx_description
1 polymer ?
#
loop_
_entity_poly.entity_id
_entity_poly.type
_entity_poly.pdbx_seq_one_letter_code
_entity_poly.pdbx_strand_id
1 'polypeptide(L)'
;MALWFDSTIGLLQLFVSRIPVEGAWTKYRRYSQSGFYGFDINRLSQADQDQLDEAWEAWKNVECPSIIKQMILLADPSKLSIEDERRVEQHYEARDEIGEGFQERRELDKEILDIVGYDEEQQDELLEELYTGLLLELIELTEMGE
;
A
#
# COMPACT_ATOMS: atom_id res chain seq x y z
N MET A 1 -0.80 -11.45 11.47
CA MET A 1 -1.94 -10.53 11.18
C MET A 1 -1.52 -9.08 10.98
N ALA A 2 -0.58 -8.53 11.76
CA ALA A 2 -0.13 -7.14 11.57
C ALA A 2 0.36 -6.88 10.13
N LEU A 3 1.20 -7.79 9.60
CA LEU A 3 1.69 -7.74 8.21
C LEU A 3 0.61 -7.58 7.14
N TRP A 4 -0.56 -8.20 7.32
CA TRP A 4 -1.65 -8.05 6.36
C TRP A 4 -2.12 -6.59 6.27
N PHE A 5 -2.26 -5.91 7.40
CA PHE A 5 -2.69 -4.52 7.44
C PHE A 5 -1.58 -3.55 7.06
N ASP A 6 -0.32 -3.94 7.27
CA ASP A 6 0.84 -3.19 6.81
C ASP A 6 1.12 -3.40 5.32
N SER A 7 0.52 -4.41 4.67
CA SER A 7 0.59 -4.62 3.23
C SER A 7 -0.31 -3.67 2.44
N THR A 8 -0.01 -3.47 1.15
CA THR A 8 -0.74 -2.58 0.26
C THR A 8 -2.15 -3.08 0.02
N ILE A 9 -2.35 -4.39 0.06
CA ILE A 9 -3.67 -5.02 0.01
C ILE A 9 -4.50 -4.65 1.26
N GLY A 10 -3.87 -4.66 2.44
CA GLY A 10 -4.51 -4.20 3.68
C GLY A 10 -4.88 -2.72 3.63
N LEU A 11 -3.94 -1.88 3.17
CA LEU A 11 -4.19 -0.46 2.96
C LEU A 11 -5.31 -0.22 1.96
N LEU A 12 -5.37 -0.96 0.85
CA LEU A 12 -6.44 -0.84 -0.13
C LEU A 12 -7.81 -1.11 0.51
N GLN A 13 -7.94 -2.14 1.35
CA GLN A 13 -9.19 -2.39 2.06
C GLN A 13 -9.58 -1.23 2.99
N LEU A 14 -8.59 -0.63 3.65
CA LEU A 14 -8.78 0.57 4.47
C LEU A 14 -9.24 1.76 3.62
N PHE A 15 -8.72 1.94 2.40
CA PHE A 15 -9.12 3.02 1.52
C PHE A 15 -10.48 2.81 0.87
N VAL A 16 -10.84 1.58 0.49
CA VAL A 16 -12.13 1.25 -0.12
C VAL A 16 -13.28 1.30 0.88
N SER A 17 -13.02 0.88 2.12
CA SER A 17 -14.05 0.85 3.19
C SER A 17 -14.22 2.18 3.93
N ARG A 18 -13.45 3.21 3.54
CA ARG A 18 -13.43 4.49 4.23
C ARG A 18 -14.74 5.24 4.09
N ILE A 19 -15.08 6.01 5.11
CA ILE A 19 -16.07 7.08 4.99
C ILE A 19 -15.30 8.39 4.85
N PRO A 20 -15.41 9.10 3.71
CA PRO A 20 -14.75 10.38 3.54
C PRO A 20 -15.30 11.37 4.56
N VAL A 21 -14.41 12.08 5.25
CA VAL A 21 -14.73 13.24 6.09
C VAL A 21 -13.84 14.41 5.68
N GLU A 22 -14.24 15.63 6.02
CA GLU A 22 -13.50 16.86 5.66
C GLU A 22 -12.02 16.79 6.09
N GLY A 23 -11.12 17.32 5.25
CA GLY A 23 -9.68 17.41 5.53
C GLY A 23 -8.92 16.08 5.38
N ALA A 24 -9.33 15.22 4.44
CA ALA A 24 -8.70 13.91 4.15
C ALA A 24 -8.62 12.94 5.35
N TRP A 25 -9.32 13.22 6.44
CA TRP A 25 -9.41 12.29 7.57
C TRP A 25 -10.22 11.07 7.16
N THR A 26 -9.82 9.90 7.67
CA THR A 26 -10.59 8.68 7.47
C THR A 26 -11.30 8.27 8.75
N LYS A 27 -12.63 8.07 8.66
CA LYS A 27 -13.41 7.48 9.74
C LYS A 27 -13.84 6.07 9.39
N TYR A 28 -13.48 5.13 10.26
CA TYR A 28 -13.98 3.77 10.21
C TYR A 28 -15.14 3.59 11.18
N ARG A 29 -16.20 2.89 10.74
CA ARG A 29 -17.27 2.47 11.64
C ARG A 29 -16.98 1.04 12.07
N ARG A 30 -17.35 0.68 13.30
CA ARG A 30 -17.07 -0.67 13.85
C ARG A 30 -17.56 -1.82 12.94
N TYR A 31 -18.62 -1.59 12.18
CA TYR A 31 -19.19 -2.56 11.24
C TYR A 31 -18.54 -2.56 9.84
N SER A 32 -17.79 -1.53 9.45
CA SER A 32 -17.00 -1.60 8.20
C SER A 32 -15.82 -2.55 8.37
N GLN A 33 -15.28 -2.64 9.60
CA GLN A 33 -14.17 -3.54 9.94
C GLN A 33 -14.57 -5.02 9.98
N SER A 34 -15.84 -5.35 10.25
CA SER A 34 -16.31 -6.75 10.24
C SER A 34 -16.32 -7.40 8.85
N GLY A 35 -16.13 -6.61 7.79
CA GLY A 35 -16.01 -7.10 6.41
C GLY A 35 -14.59 -7.17 5.88
N PHE A 36 -13.56 -6.91 6.70
CA PHE A 36 -12.17 -6.97 6.24
C PHE A 36 -11.76 -8.40 5.97
N TYR A 37 -11.07 -8.60 4.87
CA TYR A 37 -10.43 -9.87 4.58
C TYR A 37 -9.09 -9.91 5.30
N GLY A 38 -8.60 -11.13 5.51
CA GLY A 38 -7.29 -11.40 6.08
C GLY A 38 -6.96 -12.87 5.89
N PHE A 39 -5.76 -13.26 6.29
CA PHE A 39 -5.36 -14.66 6.26
C PHE A 39 -6.29 -15.53 7.10
N ASP A 40 -6.75 -16.65 6.54
CA ASP A 40 -7.32 -17.73 7.33
C ASP A 40 -6.19 -18.53 7.94
N ILE A 41 -5.89 -18.26 9.21
CA ILE A 41 -4.78 -18.88 9.96
C ILE A 41 -4.85 -20.42 9.91
N ASN A 42 -6.05 -21.00 9.82
CA ASN A 42 -6.21 -22.45 9.79
C ASN A 42 -5.89 -23.08 8.42
N ARG A 43 -5.74 -22.25 7.38
CA ARG A 43 -5.42 -22.68 6.01
C ARG A 43 -3.97 -22.43 5.63
N LEU A 44 -3.23 -21.67 6.44
CA LEU A 44 -1.81 -21.42 6.21
C LEU A 44 -1.02 -22.71 6.42
N SER A 45 -0.23 -23.08 5.40
CA SER A 45 0.73 -24.15 5.51
C SER A 45 1.84 -23.78 6.52
N GLN A 46 2.66 -24.75 6.94
CA GLN A 46 3.82 -24.43 7.78
C GLN A 46 4.81 -23.53 7.02
N ALA A 47 4.97 -23.75 5.72
CA ALA A 47 5.83 -22.91 4.89
C ALA A 47 5.33 -21.46 4.85
N ASP A 48 4.01 -21.25 4.70
CA ASP A 48 3.42 -19.91 4.69
C ASP A 48 3.61 -19.21 6.05
N GLN A 49 3.55 -19.97 7.15
CA GLN A 49 3.79 -19.43 8.50
C GLN A 49 5.26 -19.02 8.67
N ASP A 50 6.19 -19.87 8.25
CA ASP A 50 7.63 -19.59 8.32
C ASP A 50 7.96 -18.35 7.46
N GLN A 51 7.37 -18.24 6.27
CA GLN A 51 7.49 -17.08 5.37
C GLN A 51 6.93 -15.80 6.00
N LEU A 52 5.77 -15.86 6.66
CA LEU A 52 5.23 -14.71 7.40
C LEU A 52 6.12 -14.28 8.57
N ASP A 53 6.74 -15.24 9.26
CA ASP A 53 7.66 -14.94 10.36
C ASP A 53 8.94 -14.28 9.83
N GLU A 54 9.48 -14.75 8.70
CA GLU A 54 10.62 -14.12 8.01
C GLU A 54 10.29 -12.70 7.54
N ALA A 55 9.14 -12.51 6.89
CA ALA A 55 8.65 -11.19 6.47
C ALA A 55 8.48 -10.25 7.67
N TRP A 56 8.01 -10.76 8.81
CA TRP A 56 7.88 -9.97 10.04
C TRP A 56 9.23 -9.53 10.60
N GLU A 57 10.21 -10.44 10.65
CA GLU A 57 11.54 -10.13 11.16
C GLU A 57 12.25 -9.07 10.31
N ALA A 58 12.05 -9.10 8.98
CA ALA A 58 12.54 -8.07 8.07
C ALA A 58 11.81 -6.73 8.25
N TRP A 59 10.48 -6.75 8.34
CA TRP A 59 9.66 -5.54 8.33
C TRP A 59 9.65 -4.76 9.65
N LYS A 60 9.65 -5.46 10.80
CA LYS A 60 9.30 -4.87 12.11
C LYS A 60 10.14 -3.67 12.58
N ASN A 61 11.33 -3.48 12.03
CA ASN A 61 12.25 -2.39 12.39
C ASN A 61 12.49 -1.38 11.25
N VAL A 62 11.78 -1.53 10.13
CA VAL A 62 11.89 -0.60 9.00
C VAL A 62 11.33 0.76 9.43
N GLU A 63 12.09 1.82 9.16
CA GLU A 63 11.58 3.18 9.36
C GLU A 63 10.61 3.53 8.24
N CYS A 64 9.31 3.52 8.56
CA CYS A 64 8.27 3.78 7.59
C CYS A 64 7.99 5.29 7.46
N PRO A 65 8.21 5.91 6.28
CA PRO A 65 7.76 7.27 6.03
C PRO A 65 6.21 7.31 5.97
N SER A 66 5.62 8.49 5.77
CA SER A 66 4.17 8.60 5.61
C SER A 66 3.67 7.75 4.43
N ILE A 67 2.45 7.20 4.49
CA ILE A 67 1.89 6.36 3.43
C ILE A 67 2.00 7.03 2.05
N ILE A 68 1.76 8.34 1.97
CA ILE A 68 1.87 9.09 0.72
C ILE A 68 3.31 9.08 0.20
N LYS A 69 4.30 9.35 1.06
CA LYS A 69 5.71 9.27 0.68
C LYS A 69 6.12 7.85 0.28
N GLN A 70 5.59 6.82 0.95
CA GLN A 70 5.80 5.44 0.52
C GLN A 70 5.28 5.20 -0.90
N MET A 71 4.06 5.67 -1.22
CA MET A 71 3.48 5.51 -2.56
C MET A 71 4.24 6.32 -3.61
N ILE A 72 4.76 7.51 -3.28
CA ILE A 72 5.65 8.29 -4.17
C ILE A 72 6.90 7.48 -4.51
N LEU A 73 7.60 6.96 -3.50
CA LEU A 73 8.83 6.18 -3.69
C LEU A 73 8.62 4.90 -4.51
N LEU A 74 7.43 4.30 -4.41
CA LEU A 74 7.09 3.02 -5.03
C LEU A 74 6.41 3.12 -6.40
N ALA A 75 5.80 4.28 -6.72
CA ALA A 75 5.06 4.49 -7.96
C ALA A 75 5.97 4.39 -9.18
N ASP A 76 5.41 3.89 -10.29
CA ASP A 76 6.10 3.82 -11.57
C ASP A 76 6.00 5.19 -12.28
N PRO A 77 7.11 5.93 -12.47
CA PRO A 77 7.10 7.22 -13.14
C PRO A 77 6.55 7.13 -14.57
N SER A 78 6.73 6.00 -15.26
CA SER A 78 6.28 5.82 -16.64
C SER A 78 4.75 5.77 -16.77
N LYS A 79 4.04 5.48 -15.68
CA LYS A 79 2.57 5.41 -15.62
C LYS A 79 1.93 6.73 -15.18
N LEU A 80 2.73 7.72 -14.76
CA LEU A 80 2.25 9.05 -14.37
C LEU A 80 2.21 9.99 -15.56
N SER A 81 1.18 10.83 -15.63
CA SER A 81 1.17 11.94 -16.58
C SER A 81 1.99 13.12 -16.06
N ILE A 82 2.37 14.03 -16.95
CA ILE A 82 3.04 15.30 -16.57
C ILE A 82 2.17 16.10 -15.59
N GLU A 83 0.86 15.98 -15.68
CA GLU A 83 -0.07 16.64 -14.75
C GLU A 83 -0.01 15.99 -13.37
N ASP A 84 0.01 14.66 -13.29
CA ASP A 84 0.13 13.94 -12.02
C ASP A 84 1.43 14.25 -11.30
N GLU A 85 2.56 14.28 -12.03
CA GLU A 85 3.86 14.67 -11.45
C GLU A 85 3.83 16.09 -10.87
N ARG A 86 3.13 17.02 -11.53
CA ARG A 86 2.98 18.40 -11.03
C ARG A 86 2.10 18.45 -9.78
N ARG A 87 1.05 17.63 -9.72
CA ARG A 87 0.21 17.52 -8.52
C ARG A 87 1.00 16.95 -7.34
N VAL A 88 1.88 15.96 -7.59
CA VAL A 88 2.83 15.49 -6.57
C VAL A 88 3.69 16.65 -6.09
N GLU A 89 4.33 17.40 -7.00
CA GLU A 89 5.21 18.55 -6.66
C GLU A 89 4.48 19.66 -5.89
N GLN A 90 3.20 19.90 -6.20
CA GLN A 90 2.40 20.94 -5.56
C GLN A 90 2.10 20.62 -4.09
N HIS A 91 1.80 19.35 -3.77
CA HIS A 91 1.40 18.93 -2.43
C HIS A 91 2.56 18.34 -1.62
N TYR A 92 3.62 17.90 -2.29
CA TYR A 92 4.75 17.20 -1.70
C TYR A 92 6.06 17.63 -2.36
N GLU A 93 7.04 18.02 -1.56
CA GLU A 93 8.42 18.32 -2.01
C GLU A 93 9.19 17.03 -2.37
N ALA A 94 8.62 16.16 -3.19
CA ALA A 94 9.11 14.79 -3.43
C ALA A 94 8.94 14.33 -4.88
N ARG A 95 8.78 15.25 -5.85
CA ARG A 95 8.70 14.87 -7.27
C ARG A 95 9.95 14.12 -7.75
N ASP A 96 11.12 14.57 -7.30
CA ASP A 96 12.40 13.94 -7.65
C ASP A 96 12.61 12.59 -6.94
N GLU A 97 11.72 12.21 -6.01
CA GLU A 97 11.77 10.92 -5.29
C GLU A 97 10.82 9.87 -5.91
N ILE A 98 10.08 10.19 -6.97
CA ILE A 98 9.12 9.25 -7.57
C ILE A 98 9.86 8.02 -8.12
N GLY A 99 9.49 6.83 -7.65
CA GLY A 99 10.11 5.58 -8.08
C GLY A 99 11.51 5.32 -7.52
N GLU A 100 12.01 6.18 -6.62
CA GLU A 100 13.39 6.08 -6.10
C GLU A 100 13.57 5.04 -4.98
N GLY A 101 12.53 4.28 -4.56
CA GLY A 101 12.75 3.09 -3.73
C GLY A 101 11.64 2.63 -2.80
N PHE A 102 12.03 2.35 -1.54
CA PHE A 102 11.25 1.68 -0.50
C PHE A 102 10.96 0.18 -0.77
N GLN A 103 12.02 -0.53 -1.18
CA GLN A 103 11.97 -1.95 -1.54
C GLN A 103 11.48 -2.85 -0.41
N GLU A 104 11.73 -2.46 0.85
CA GLU A 104 11.27 -3.21 2.02
C GLU A 104 9.75 -3.41 2.03
N ARG A 105 9.00 -2.42 1.55
CA ARG A 105 7.54 -2.53 1.39
C ARG A 105 7.17 -3.40 0.19
N ARG A 106 7.88 -3.26 -0.93
CA ARG A 106 7.64 -4.06 -2.12
C ARG A 106 7.88 -5.54 -1.84
N GLU A 107 8.95 -5.86 -1.12
CA GLU A 107 9.26 -7.20 -0.63
C GLU A 107 8.12 -7.71 0.27
N LEU A 108 7.72 -6.94 1.30
CA LEU A 108 6.58 -7.32 2.14
C LEU A 108 5.32 -7.61 1.31
N ASP A 109 4.99 -6.74 0.36
CA ASP A 109 3.79 -6.91 -0.46
C ASP A 109 3.86 -8.14 -1.36
N LYS A 110 5.04 -8.45 -1.92
CA LYS A 110 5.28 -9.69 -2.69
C LYS A 110 5.11 -10.93 -1.83
N GLU A 111 5.71 -10.96 -0.63
CA GLU A 111 5.55 -12.08 0.31
C GLU A 111 4.06 -12.33 0.63
N ILE A 112 3.30 -11.25 0.86
CA ILE A 112 1.87 -11.35 1.13
C ILE A 112 1.09 -11.88 -0.08
N LEU A 113 1.42 -11.43 -1.29
CA LEU A 113 0.75 -11.88 -2.51
C LEU A 113 1.09 -13.33 -2.88
N ASP A 114 2.33 -13.75 -2.65
CA ASP A 114 2.78 -15.13 -2.83
C ASP A 114 1.97 -16.09 -1.95
N ILE A 115 1.81 -15.76 -0.67
CA ILE A 115 0.97 -16.54 0.27
C ILE A 115 -0.50 -16.58 -0.17
N VAL A 116 -1.00 -15.52 -0.80
CA VAL A 116 -2.36 -15.47 -1.36
C VAL A 116 -2.47 -16.30 -2.65
N GLY A 117 -1.35 -16.64 -3.29
CA GLY A 117 -1.26 -17.52 -4.45
C GLY A 117 -1.14 -16.79 -5.79
N TYR A 118 -0.64 -15.55 -5.80
CA TYR A 118 -0.28 -14.84 -7.03
C TYR A 118 1.13 -15.23 -7.49
N ASP A 119 1.32 -15.44 -8.80
CA ASP A 119 2.65 -15.66 -9.36
C ASP A 119 3.46 -14.35 -9.48
N GLU A 120 4.77 -14.46 -9.64
CA GLU A 120 5.70 -13.33 -9.63
C GLU A 120 5.40 -12.27 -10.72
N GLU A 121 4.97 -12.70 -11.91
CA GLU A 121 4.63 -11.78 -13.01
C GLU A 121 3.36 -10.99 -12.66
N GLN A 122 2.35 -11.67 -12.12
CA GLN A 122 1.13 -11.03 -11.63
C GLN A 122 1.39 -10.09 -10.46
N GLN A 123 2.33 -10.44 -9.56
CA GLN A 123 2.68 -9.61 -8.42
C GLN A 123 3.23 -8.26 -8.87
N ASP A 124 4.20 -8.25 -9.78
CA ASP A 124 4.81 -7.00 -10.24
C ASP A 124 3.81 -6.10 -10.97
N GLU A 125 3.02 -6.66 -11.90
CA GLU A 125 2.00 -5.90 -12.61
C GLU A 125 0.97 -5.29 -11.64
N LEU A 126 0.45 -6.10 -10.71
CA LEU A 126 -0.53 -5.65 -9.72
C LEU A 126 0.04 -4.58 -8.79
N LEU A 127 1.26 -4.75 -8.28
CA LEU A 127 1.85 -3.81 -7.35
C LEU A 127 2.14 -2.46 -8.00
N GLU A 128 2.64 -2.45 -9.24
CA GLU A 128 2.84 -1.19 -9.97
C GLU A 128 1.53 -0.43 -10.19
N GLU A 129 0.44 -1.12 -10.53
CA GLU A 129 -0.89 -0.52 -10.64
C GLU A 129 -1.39 0.00 -9.30
N LEU A 130 -1.24 -0.79 -8.23
CA LEU A 130 -1.70 -0.42 -6.90
C LEU A 130 -0.95 0.79 -6.33
N TYR A 131 0.39 0.82 -6.43
CA TYR A 131 1.17 1.94 -5.91
C TYR A 131 0.83 3.25 -6.61
N THR A 132 0.79 3.21 -7.94
CA THR A 132 0.47 4.38 -8.75
C THR A 132 -0.99 4.83 -8.52
N GLY A 133 -1.94 3.89 -8.55
CA GLY A 133 -3.36 4.19 -8.32
C GLY A 133 -3.64 4.75 -6.93
N LEU A 134 -3.01 4.18 -5.89
CA LEU A 134 -3.16 4.68 -4.51
C LEU A 134 -2.53 6.06 -4.33
N LEU A 135 -1.39 6.33 -4.97
CA LEU A 135 -0.79 7.67 -4.97
C LEU A 135 -1.77 8.71 -5.51
N LEU A 136 -2.34 8.46 -6.68
CA LEU A 136 -3.28 9.38 -7.32
C LEU A 136 -4.53 9.60 -6.46
N GLU A 137 -5.08 8.53 -5.88
CA GLU A 137 -6.23 8.61 -4.97
C GLU A 137 -5.91 9.44 -3.71
N LEU A 138 -4.70 9.31 -3.17
CA LEU A 138 -4.26 10.08 -2.00
C LEU A 138 -4.09 11.58 -2.31
N ILE A 139 -3.62 11.91 -3.51
CA ILE A 139 -3.51 13.30 -3.99
C ILE A 139 -4.91 13.90 -4.17
N GLU A 140 -5.82 13.17 -4.82
CA GLU A 140 -7.21 13.61 -5.01
C GLU A 140 -7.89 13.88 -3.67
N LEU A 141 -7.70 13.01 -2.69
CA LEU A 141 -8.20 13.20 -1.33
C LEU A 141 -7.64 14.45 -0.65
N THR A 142 -6.37 14.77 -0.90
CA THR A 142 -5.71 15.96 -0.36
C THR A 142 -6.36 17.20 -0.94
N GLU A 143 -6.55 17.25 -2.26
CA GLU A 143 -7.17 18.37 -2.99
C GLU A 143 -8.65 18.57 -2.65
N MET A 144 -9.40 17.48 -2.43
CA MET A 144 -10.79 17.57 -2.00
C MET A 144 -10.97 18.11 -0.57
N GLY A 145 -9.91 18.07 0.24
CA GLY A 145 -9.90 18.54 1.63
C GLY A 145 -9.52 20.01 1.80
N GLU A 146 -9.04 20.68 0.74
CA GLU A 146 -8.71 22.12 0.68
C GLU A 146 -9.92 22.98 0.27
#